data_AF-A0A538IZ85-F1
#
_entry.id   AF-A0A538IZ85-F1
#
_cell.length_a   1.000
_cell.length_b   1.000
_cell.length_c   1.000
_cell.angle_alpha   90.00
_cell.angle_beta   90.00
_cell.angle_gamma   90.00
#
_symmetry.space_group_name_H-M   'P 1'
#
loop_
_entity.id
_entity.type
_entity.pdbx_description
1 polymer ?
#
loop_
_entity_poly.entity_id
_entity_poly.type
_entity_poly.pdbx_seq_one_letter_code
_entity_poly.pdbx_strand_id
1 'polypeptide(L)'
;MRTERSTRSKSTFENAQPIPSRHSCEGEDVSPPLRWTNVPKRARSPALVVDEPDAPSGVFTHWVARGQLLGSPARRLTRGVRTRSNRRRSPPGGSDACLTA
;
A
#
# COMPACT_ATOMS: atom_id res chain seq x y z
N MET A 1 -27.51 -2.31 -19.27
CA MET A 1 -26.11 -2.45 -18.83
C MET A 1 -25.83 -1.45 -17.71
N ARG A 2 -25.49 -1.89 -16.50
CA ARG A 2 -25.07 -0.98 -15.41
C ARG A 2 -23.57 -0.75 -15.56
N THR A 3 -23.17 0.48 -15.86
CA THR A 3 -21.76 0.91 -15.80
C THR A 3 -21.39 1.12 -14.33
N GLU A 4 -21.06 0.04 -13.61
CA GLU A 4 -20.46 0.18 -12.28
C GLU A 4 -19.02 0.68 -12.46
N ARG A 5 -18.77 1.91 -11.98
CA ARG A 5 -17.45 2.54 -12.08
C ARG A 5 -16.51 1.84 -11.09
N SER A 6 -15.51 1.11 -11.60
CA SER A 6 -14.54 0.39 -10.76
C SER A 6 -13.57 1.36 -10.05
N THR A 7 -13.23 1.05 -8.80
CA THR A 7 -12.24 1.79 -8.01
C THR A 7 -10.86 1.69 -8.65
N ARG A 8 -10.16 2.81 -8.79
CA ARG A 8 -8.81 2.87 -9.37
C ARG A 8 -7.83 3.49 -8.39
N SER A 9 -6.63 2.93 -8.25
CA SER A 9 -5.53 3.52 -7.49
C SER A 9 -4.56 4.29 -8.40
N LYS A 10 -3.88 5.30 -7.84
CA LYS A 10 -2.73 5.99 -8.44
C LYS A 10 -1.62 6.13 -7.38
N SER A 11 -0.37 6.05 -7.83
CA SER A 11 0.87 6.14 -7.02
C SER A 11 1.87 7.13 -7.66
N THR A 12 3.09 7.21 -7.11
CA THR A 12 4.24 7.93 -7.68
C THR A 12 4.90 7.22 -8.87
N PHE A 13 4.54 5.98 -9.12
CA PHE A 13 5.01 5.15 -10.22
C PHE A 13 3.82 4.43 -10.87
N GLU A 14 4.00 4.03 -12.13
CA GLU A 14 2.97 3.32 -12.90
C GLU A 14 2.94 1.82 -12.56
N ASN A 15 1.85 1.16 -12.94
CA ASN A 15 1.71 -0.28 -12.74
C ASN A 15 2.84 -1.05 -13.45
N ALA A 16 3.43 -2.03 -12.75
CA ALA A 16 4.53 -2.85 -13.26
C ALA A 16 5.77 -2.05 -13.72
N GLN A 17 5.96 -0.83 -13.20
CA GLN A 17 7.21 -0.09 -13.35
C GLN A 17 8.04 -0.19 -12.06
N PRO A 18 9.37 -0.01 -12.16
CA PRO A 18 10.26 -0.08 -10.99
C PRO A 18 9.83 0.86 -9.88
N ILE A 19 10.01 0.43 -8.63
CA ILE A 19 9.68 1.23 -7.46
C ILE A 19 10.82 2.23 -7.23
N PRO A 20 10.55 3.56 -7.12
CA PRO A 20 11.59 4.54 -6.84
C PRO A 20 12.33 4.22 -5.52
N SER A 21 13.66 4.31 -5.51
CA SER A 21 14.51 3.92 -4.37
C SER A 21 14.09 4.52 -3.03
N ARG A 22 13.61 5.77 -3.02
CA ARG A 22 13.03 6.41 -1.81
C ARG A 22 11.93 5.59 -1.11
N HIS A 23 11.28 4.68 -1.83
CA HIS A 23 10.18 3.84 -1.34
C HIS A 23 10.60 2.39 -1.08
N SER A 24 11.89 2.07 -1.23
CA SER A 24 12.45 0.72 -1.04
C SER A 24 13.46 0.65 0.11
N CYS A 25 13.96 -0.55 0.40
CA CYS A 25 15.03 -0.82 1.35
C CYS A 25 16.31 -0.02 1.07
N GLU A 26 16.55 0.32 -0.19
CA GLU A 26 17.76 1.02 -0.65
C GLU A 26 17.70 2.53 -0.42
N GLY A 27 16.55 3.05 0.02
CA GLY A 27 16.34 4.48 0.25
C GLY A 27 15.73 4.78 1.61
N GLU A 28 14.76 5.69 1.64
CA GLU A 28 14.20 6.22 2.89
C GLU A 28 13.16 5.30 3.55
N ASP A 29 12.77 4.19 2.91
CA ASP A 29 11.67 3.32 3.32
C ASP A 29 10.38 4.10 3.70
N VAL A 30 10.03 5.08 2.86
CA VAL A 30 8.77 5.82 3.02
C VAL A 30 7.71 5.26 2.09
N SER A 31 6.50 5.00 2.60
CA SER A 31 5.39 4.53 1.76
C SER A 31 5.09 5.50 0.60
N PRO A 32 4.83 5.03 -0.64
CA PRO A 32 4.42 5.88 -1.74
C PRO A 32 3.04 6.48 -1.46
N PRO A 33 2.78 7.71 -1.93
CA PRO A 33 1.48 8.33 -1.75
C PRO A 33 0.44 7.62 -2.63
N LEU A 34 -0.55 7.00 -2.01
CA LEU A 34 -1.64 6.32 -2.72
C LEU A 34 -2.93 7.15 -2.71
N ARG A 35 -3.64 7.12 -3.84
CA ARG A 35 -4.95 7.76 -4.01
C ARG A 35 -5.91 6.83 -4.72
N TRP A 36 -7.15 6.79 -4.26
CA TRP A 36 -8.22 6.02 -4.90
C TRP A 36 -9.27 6.95 -5.49
N THR A 37 -9.70 6.64 -6.71
CA THR A 37 -10.86 7.25 -7.36
C THR A 37 -11.95 6.21 -7.55
N ASN A 38 -13.20 6.65 -7.75
CA ASN A 38 -14.36 5.76 -7.95
C ASN A 38 -14.60 4.77 -6.80
N VAL A 39 -14.30 5.16 -5.56
CA VAL A 39 -14.67 4.37 -4.38
C VAL A 39 -16.20 4.38 -4.23
N PRO A 40 -16.89 3.22 -4.17
CA PRO A 40 -18.33 3.15 -4.08
C PRO A 40 -18.88 3.96 -2.90
N LYS A 41 -20.02 4.64 -3.09
CA LYS A 41 -20.67 5.44 -2.02
C LYS A 41 -21.00 4.59 -0.78
N ARG A 42 -21.28 3.29 -0.97
CA ARG A 42 -21.58 2.33 0.10
C ARG A 42 -20.35 1.80 0.85
N ALA A 43 -19.14 2.04 0.33
CA ALA A 43 -17.93 1.58 1.01
C ALA A 43 -17.80 2.29 2.36
N ARG A 44 -17.54 1.53 3.42
CA ARG A 44 -17.36 2.07 4.78
C ARG A 44 -15.91 2.48 5.06
N SER A 45 -14.97 1.68 4.59
CA SER A 45 -13.53 1.91 4.73
C SER A 45 -12.77 1.19 3.62
N PRO A 46 -11.75 1.80 2.99
CA PRO A 46 -10.81 1.08 2.14
C PRO A 46 -9.82 0.28 3.00
N ALA A 47 -9.30 -0.80 2.43
CA ALA A 47 -8.15 -1.52 2.96
C ALA A 47 -7.07 -1.60 1.87
N LEU A 48 -5.81 -1.65 2.31
CA LEU A 48 -4.64 -1.85 1.46
C LEU A 48 -3.89 -3.06 2.00
N VAL A 49 -3.61 -4.00 1.11
CA VAL A 49 -2.67 -5.11 1.33
C VAL A 49 -1.62 -4.99 0.23
N VAL A 50 -0.34 -5.09 0.61
CA VAL A 50 0.77 -5.13 -0.34
C VAL A 50 1.54 -6.41 -0.10
N ASP A 51 1.48 -7.30 -1.08
CA ASP A 51 2.13 -8.61 -1.07
C ASP A 51 3.22 -8.66 -2.14
N GLU A 52 4.34 -9.29 -1.79
CA GLU A 52 5.43 -9.68 -2.69
C GLU A 52 5.34 -11.20 -2.92
N PRO A 53 4.70 -11.64 -4.02
CA PRO A 53 4.50 -13.06 -4.27
C PRO A 53 5.76 -13.81 -4.67
N ASP A 54 6.79 -13.08 -5.10
CA ASP A 54 8.10 -13.53 -5.57
C ASP A 54 9.18 -13.54 -4.48
N ALA A 55 8.82 -13.23 -3.22
CA ALA A 55 9.76 -13.25 -2.11
C ALA A 55 10.41 -14.65 -1.93
N PRO A 56 11.71 -14.74 -1.57
CA PRO A 56 12.48 -15.99 -1.61
C PRO A 56 11.92 -17.14 -0.75
N SER A 57 11.15 -16.82 0.29
CA SER A 57 10.56 -17.79 1.23
C SER A 57 9.05 -17.97 1.04
N GLY A 58 8.52 -17.61 -0.13
CA GLY A 58 7.08 -17.54 -0.41
C GLY A 58 6.51 -16.16 -0.12
N VAL A 59 5.21 -15.98 -0.38
CA VAL A 59 4.53 -14.66 -0.34
C VAL A 59 4.83 -13.91 0.95
N PHE A 60 5.34 -12.68 0.81
CA PHE A 60 5.58 -11.78 1.93
C PHE A 60 4.63 -10.59 1.91
N THR A 61 3.88 -10.38 3.00
CA THR A 61 3.01 -9.21 3.13
C THR A 61 3.80 -8.05 3.74
N HIS A 62 4.10 -7.06 2.91
CA HIS A 62 4.74 -5.81 3.32
C HIS A 62 3.82 -4.98 4.20
N TRP A 63 2.63 -4.63 3.70
CA TRP A 63 1.70 -3.74 4.41
C TRP A 63 0.30 -4.30 4.53
N VAL A 64 -0.30 -4.08 5.71
CA VAL A 64 -1.74 -4.18 5.93
C VAL A 64 -2.21 -2.89 6.57
N ALA A 65 -3.07 -2.15 5.88
CA ALA A 65 -3.60 -0.88 6.36
C ALA A 65 -5.11 -0.75 6.11
N ARG A 66 -5.79 -0.03 7.00
CA ARG A 66 -7.19 0.37 6.84
C ARG A 66 -7.26 1.89 6.77
N GLY A 67 -7.95 2.40 5.75
CA GLY A 67 -8.17 3.83 5.59
C GLY A 67 -9.49 4.31 6.17
N GLN A 68 -9.57 5.62 6.37
CA GLN A 68 -10.80 6.29 6.77
C GLN A 68 -11.34 7.13 5.62
N LEU A 69 -12.63 6.98 5.36
CA LEU A 69 -13.35 7.76 4.38
C LEU A 69 -13.76 9.09 4.99
N LEU A 70 -12.85 10.05 5.04
CA LEU A 70 -13.19 11.43 5.35
C LEU A 70 -14.17 11.93 4.28
N GLY A 71 -15.26 12.58 4.68
CA GLY A 71 -16.47 12.86 3.88
C GLY A 71 -16.31 13.73 2.62
N SER A 72 -15.12 13.82 2.02
CA SER A 72 -14.82 14.52 0.79
C SER A 72 -14.71 13.55 -0.41
N PRO A 73 -15.08 13.98 -1.62
CA PRO A 73 -14.98 13.14 -2.83
C PRO A 73 -13.53 12.75 -3.19
N ALA A 74 -12.52 13.40 -2.61
CA ALA A 74 -11.12 13.03 -2.73
C ALA A 74 -10.67 12.21 -1.50
N ARG A 75 -10.68 10.89 -1.64
CA ARG A 75 -10.31 9.94 -0.59
C ARG A 75 -8.79 9.68 -0.66
N ARG A 76 -8.06 10.16 0.33
CA ARG A 76 -6.59 10.07 0.42
C ARG A 76 -6.22 9.29 1.68
N LEU A 77 -5.19 8.44 1.63
CA LEU A 77 -4.45 8.08 2.82
C LEU A 77 -3.39 9.17 3.04
N THR A 78 -3.44 9.86 4.17
CA THR A 78 -2.48 10.91 4.50
C THR A 78 -1.13 10.25 4.82
N ARG A 79 -0.06 10.85 4.31
CA ARG A 79 1.34 10.44 4.42
C ARG A 79 1.72 9.98 5.83
N GLY A 80 2.47 8.88 5.94
CA GLY A 80 3.34 8.60 7.10
C GLY A 80 2.73 7.79 8.24
N VAL A 81 1.92 6.77 7.97
CA VAL A 81 1.65 5.76 9.01
C VAL A 81 2.90 4.89 9.11
N ARG A 82 3.70 5.09 10.16
CA ARG A 82 4.64 4.05 10.62
C ARG A 82 3.76 2.85 10.96
N THR A 83 3.72 1.85 10.08
CA THR A 83 3.03 0.61 10.35
C THR A 83 3.68 0.04 11.61
N ARG A 84 2.91 -0.18 12.68
CA ARG A 84 3.39 -1.03 13.77
C ARG A 84 3.53 -2.42 13.15
N SER A 85 4.75 -2.77 12.76
CA SER A 85 5.10 -4.10 12.29
C SER A 85 4.62 -5.13 13.30
N ASN A 86 3.95 -6.17 12.82
CA ASN A 86 3.60 -7.33 13.65
C ASN A 86 4.91 -8.08 13.93
N ARG A 87 5.66 -7.65 14.96
CA ARG A 87 6.99 -8.16 15.37
C ARG A 87 7.05 -9.66 15.72
N ARG A 88 6.00 -10.45 15.49
CA ARG A 88 5.93 -11.83 15.99
C ARG A 88 6.49 -12.89 15.04
N ARG A 89 6.94 -12.54 13.82
CA ARG A 89 7.53 -13.50 12.86
C ARG A 89 8.63 -12.91 11.98
N SER A 90 9.55 -12.13 12.56
CA SER A 90 10.76 -11.73 11.82
C SER A 90 11.89 -12.73 12.11
N PRO A 91 12.49 -13.39 11.10
CA PRO A 91 13.74 -14.11 11.28
C PRO A 91 14.88 -13.11 11.65
N PRO A 92 15.92 -13.56 12.35
CA PRO A 92 16.99 -12.68 12.79
C PRO A 92 17.83 -12.26 11.58
N GLY A 93 17.77 -10.97 11.19
CA GLY A 93 18.63 -10.41 10.14
C GLY A 93 18.00 -9.34 9.22
N GLY A 94 16.70 -9.06 9.31
CA GLY A 94 16.06 -8.02 8.48
C GLY A 94 14.98 -7.25 9.23
N SER A 95 15.30 -6.03 9.65
CA SER A 95 14.39 -4.88 9.56
C SER A 95 14.16 -4.61 8.06
N ASP A 96 13.02 -4.28 7.48
CA ASP A 96 11.73 -3.76 7.92
C ASP A 96 10.73 -4.03 6.77
N ALA A 97 9.48 -3.63 6.91
CA ALA A 97 8.39 -3.79 5.94
C ALA A 97 8.54 -2.93 4.66
N CYS A 98 9.74 -2.92 4.07
CA CYS A 98 10.15 -2.08 2.96
C CYS A 98 9.84 -2.74 1.61
N LEU A 99 9.39 -1.98 0.61
CA LEU A 99 9.13 -2.55 -0.73
C LEU A 99 10.45 -2.98 -1.40
N THR A 100 10.47 -4.17 -1.99
CA THR A 100 11.55 -4.58 -2.91
C THR A 100 11.42 -3.78 -4.20
N ALA A 101 12.55 -3.23 -4.69
CA ALA A 101 12.60 -2.31 -5.84
C ALA A 101 12.45 -3.02 -7.19
#